data_AF-A0A9D3SA19-F1
#
_entry.id   AF-A0A9D3SA19-F1
#
_cell.length_a   1.000
_cell.length_b   1.000
_cell.length_c   1.000
_cell.angle_alpha   90.00
_cell.angle_beta   90.00
_cell.angle_gamma   90.00
#
_symmetry.space_group_name_H-M   'P 1'
#
loop_
_entity.id
_entity.type
_entity.pdbx_description
1 polymer ?
#
loop_
_entity_poly.entity_id
_entity_poly.type
_entity_poly.pdbx_seq_one_letter_code
_entity_poly.pdbx_strand_id
1 'polypeptide(L)'
;MAEGGEGEDEIQFLRTDDEVVLQCSATVHKEQQKLCLAAEGFGNRLCFLESTSNSKNVPPDLSICTFVLEQSLSVRALQEMLANTEEKAEGGPS
;
A
#
# COMPACT_ATOMS: atom_id res chain seq x y z
N MET A 1 20.16 5.97 -42.42
CA MET A 1 19.11 5.45 -41.52
C MET A 1 19.79 4.95 -40.27
N ALA A 2 19.59 5.65 -39.17
CA ALA A 2 19.78 5.13 -37.82
C ALA A 2 18.60 5.71 -37.04
N GLU A 3 17.53 4.91 -36.95
CA GLU A 3 16.48 5.12 -35.97
C GLU A 3 17.15 5.02 -34.59
N GLY A 4 17.03 6.08 -33.80
CA GLY A 4 17.23 6.06 -32.36
C GLY A 4 16.01 6.70 -31.75
N GLY A 5 14.94 5.91 -31.62
CA GLY A 5 13.73 6.32 -30.93
C GLY A 5 14.09 6.68 -29.50
N GLU A 6 13.93 7.96 -29.17
CA GLU A 6 13.96 8.45 -27.79
C GLU A 6 12.76 7.82 -27.09
N GLY A 7 13.03 6.82 -26.25
CA GLY A 7 12.03 6.14 -25.46
C GLY A 7 11.32 7.14 -24.58
N GLU A 8 10.06 7.40 -24.89
CA GLU A 8 9.12 8.05 -24.00
C GLU A 8 9.14 7.26 -22.69
N ASP A 9 9.49 7.89 -21.56
CA ASP A 9 9.37 7.26 -20.25
C ASP A 9 7.92 6.78 -20.09
N GLU A 10 7.70 5.47 -20.22
CA GLU A 10 6.38 4.87 -20.11
C GLU A 10 5.85 5.14 -18.70
N ILE A 11 4.89 6.05 -18.57
CA ILE A 11 4.27 6.40 -17.29
C ILE A 11 3.58 5.15 -16.74
N GLN A 12 4.07 4.66 -15.60
CA GLN A 12 3.46 3.54 -14.90
C GLN A 12 2.38 4.03 -13.94
N PHE A 13 1.21 3.38 -14.00
CA PHE A 13 0.07 3.65 -13.13
C PHE A 13 -0.17 2.45 -12.23
N LEU A 14 -0.51 2.72 -10.96
CA LEU A 14 -0.96 1.69 -10.03
C LEU A 14 -2.33 1.15 -10.45
N ARG A 15 -2.48 -0.17 -10.36
CA ARG A 15 -3.70 -0.91 -10.62
C ARG A 15 -4.11 -1.69 -9.37
N THR A 16 -5.34 -2.17 -9.37
CA THR A 16 -5.74 -3.18 -8.39
C THR A 16 -4.85 -4.41 -8.53
N ASP A 17 -4.66 -5.13 -7.43
CA ASP A 17 -3.77 -6.29 -7.29
C ASP A 17 -2.26 -5.95 -7.28
N ASP A 18 -1.87 -4.69 -7.45
CA ASP A 18 -0.47 -4.29 -7.26
C ASP A 18 -0.06 -4.37 -5.79
N GLU A 19 1.15 -4.89 -5.56
CA GLU A 19 1.83 -4.88 -4.26
C GLU A 19 2.57 -3.56 -4.05
N VAL A 20 2.29 -2.89 -2.94
CA VAL A 20 2.86 -1.57 -2.61
C VAL A 20 3.35 -1.52 -1.17
N VAL A 21 4.29 -0.60 -0.91
CA VAL A 21 4.67 -0.20 0.45
C VAL A 21 4.24 1.24 0.68
N LEU A 22 3.68 1.52 1.87
CA LEU A 22 3.31 2.88 2.27
C LEU A 22 4.47 3.50 3.03
N GLN A 23 5.18 4.44 2.40
CA GLN A 23 6.38 5.07 2.96
C GLN A 23 6.14 6.53 3.32
N CYS A 24 6.55 6.94 4.51
CA CYS A 24 6.65 8.35 4.91
C CYS A 24 8.11 8.73 5.20
N SER A 25 8.37 10.04 5.33
CA SER A 25 9.65 10.58 5.77
C SER A 25 9.46 11.41 7.03
N ALA A 26 10.31 11.22 8.02
CA ALA A 26 10.31 11.96 9.27
C ALA A 26 11.74 12.32 9.68
N THR A 27 11.93 13.43 10.39
CA THR A 27 13.25 13.82 10.90
C THR A 27 13.42 13.30 12.32
N VAL A 28 14.39 12.43 12.53
CA VAL A 28 14.72 11.84 13.84
C VAL A 28 16.22 12.06 14.07
N HIS A 29 16.61 12.54 15.25
CA HIS A 29 18.01 12.86 15.57
C HIS A 29 18.73 13.79 14.56
N LYS A 30 17.99 14.70 13.92
CA LYS A 30 18.47 15.61 12.84
C LYS A 30 18.79 14.93 11.52
N GLU A 31 18.40 13.67 11.35
CA GLU A 31 18.53 12.93 10.10
C GLU A 31 17.14 12.63 9.51
N GLN A 32 17.01 12.69 8.19
CA GLN A 32 15.77 12.30 7.53
C GLN A 32 15.70 10.77 7.43
N GLN A 33 14.67 10.20 8.02
CA GLN A 33 14.43 8.77 8.06
C GLN A 33 13.23 8.40 7.18
N LYS A 34 13.41 7.38 6.34
CA LYS A 34 12.34 6.72 5.59
C LYS A 34 11.78 5.60 6.45
N LEU A 35 10.46 5.59 6.55
CA LEU A 35 9.69 4.69 7.39
C LEU A 35 8.58 4.07 6.55
N CYS A 36 8.41 2.76 6.63
CA CYS A 36 7.32 2.03 6.00
C CYS A 36 6.28 1.64 7.04
N LEU A 37 5.00 1.73 6.68
CA LEU A 37 3.93 1.14 7.49
C LEU A 37 4.09 -0.37 7.48
N ALA A 38 4.01 -1.00 8.65
CA ALA A 38 4.12 -2.44 8.81
C ALA A 38 3.10 -2.98 9.81
N ALA A 39 2.77 -4.26 9.69
CA ALA A 39 1.97 -4.99 10.67
C ALA A 39 2.34 -6.48 10.67
N GLU A 40 2.31 -7.12 11.85
CA GLU A 40 2.56 -8.57 11.99
C GLU A 40 1.29 -9.40 11.71
N GLY A 41 0.12 -8.90 12.12
CA GLY A 41 -1.17 -9.55 11.91
C GLY A 41 -1.51 -10.59 12.98
N PHE A 42 -0.78 -11.71 13.02
CA PHE A 42 -1.02 -12.76 14.02
C PHE A 42 -0.39 -12.39 15.36
N GLY A 43 -1.17 -12.40 16.44
CA GLY A 43 -0.68 -12.02 17.78
C GLY A 43 -0.59 -10.50 18.01
N ASN A 44 -0.48 -9.69 16.96
CA ASN A 44 -0.50 -8.24 17.04
C ASN A 44 -1.22 -7.58 15.85
N ARG A 45 -2.27 -6.80 16.15
CA ARG A 45 -3.10 -6.11 15.14
C ARG A 45 -2.76 -4.62 14.99
N LEU A 46 -1.88 -4.09 15.83
CA LEU A 46 -1.47 -2.69 15.75
C LEU A 46 -0.40 -2.54 14.66
N CYS A 47 -0.58 -1.54 13.80
CA CYS A 47 0.45 -1.15 12.85
C CYS A 47 1.59 -0.41 13.56
N PHE A 48 2.78 -0.49 12.98
CA PHE A 48 3.98 0.22 13.42
C PHE A 48 4.78 0.71 12.21
N LEU A 49 5.91 1.36 12.47
CA LEU A 49 6.78 1.92 11.44
C LEU A 49 8.11 1.16 11.42
N GLU A 50 8.42 0.53 10.29
CA GLU A 50 9.68 -0.15 10.03
C GLU A 50 10.66 0.81 9.33
N SER A 51 11.90 0.87 9.79
CA SER A 51 12.86 1.80 9.16
C SER A 51 13.55 1.19 7.95
N THR A 52 13.52 1.92 6.84
CA THR A 52 14.21 1.53 5.60
C THR A 52 15.48 2.33 5.32
N SER A 53 15.83 3.30 6.18
CA SER A 53 16.97 4.20 5.97
C SER A 53 18.35 3.56 6.05
N ASN A 54 18.53 2.52 6.87
CA ASN A 54 19.83 1.86 7.06
C ASN A 54 19.98 0.57 6.24
N SER A 55 19.29 0.48 5.09
CA SER A 55 19.23 -0.73 4.25
C SER A 55 20.58 -1.27 3.78
N LYS A 56 21.62 -0.41 3.73
CA LYS A 56 22.98 -0.82 3.39
C LYS A 56 23.66 -1.68 4.45
N ASN A 57 23.30 -1.49 5.72
CA ASN A 57 23.93 -2.19 6.85
C ASN A 57 22.99 -3.22 7.47
N VAL A 58 21.68 -2.95 7.46
CA VAL A 58 20.64 -3.84 7.98
C VAL A 58 19.51 -3.90 6.96
N PRO A 59 19.26 -5.05 6.31
CA PRO A 59 18.16 -5.16 5.36
C PRO A 59 16.81 -5.00 6.11
N PRO A 60 15.92 -4.11 5.66
CA PRO A 60 14.60 -3.95 6.29
C PRO A 60 13.72 -5.16 6.00
N ASP A 61 12.83 -5.49 6.93
CA ASP A 61 11.80 -6.51 6.69
C ASP A 61 10.65 -5.92 5.87
N LEU A 62 10.77 -6.01 4.55
CA LEU A 62 9.73 -5.55 3.63
C LEU A 62 8.51 -6.48 3.60
N SER A 63 8.64 -7.73 4.05
CA SER A 63 7.55 -8.71 3.95
C SER A 63 6.34 -8.31 4.81
N ILE A 64 6.60 -7.69 5.96
CA ILE A 64 5.58 -7.14 6.86
C ILE A 64 5.09 -5.74 6.46
N CYS A 65 5.75 -5.12 5.46
CA CYS A 65 5.45 -3.77 4.96
C CYS A 65 4.64 -3.78 3.66
N THR A 66 4.42 -4.95 3.05
CA THR A 66 3.73 -5.08 1.77
C THR A 66 2.22 -5.10 1.94
N PHE A 67 1.53 -4.29 1.13
CA PHE A 67 0.08 -4.24 1.04
C PHE A 67 -0.36 -4.48 -0.40
N VAL A 68 -1.52 -5.09 -0.59
CA VAL A 68 -2.12 -5.28 -1.91
C VAL A 68 -3.24 -4.26 -2.11
N LEU A 69 -3.27 -3.61 -3.27
CA LEU A 69 -4.39 -2.73 -3.65
C LEU A 69 -5.61 -3.58 -4.08
N GLU A 70 -6.36 -4.09 -3.11
CA GLU A 70 -7.47 -5.01 -3.38
C GLU A 70 -8.63 -4.36 -4.15
N GLN A 71 -9.01 -3.12 -3.81
CA GLN A 71 -10.11 -2.41 -4.45
C GLN A 71 -9.81 -0.92 -4.62
N SER A 72 -10.21 -0.36 -5.76
CA SER A 72 -10.14 1.07 -6.06
C SER A 72 -11.44 1.51 -6.72
N LEU A 73 -12.23 2.29 -5.99
CA LEU A 73 -13.57 2.72 -6.40
C LEU A 73 -13.75 4.21 -6.19
N SER A 74 -14.59 4.81 -7.01
CA SER A 74 -15.06 6.18 -6.73
C SER A 74 -15.91 6.20 -5.46
N VAL A 75 -15.99 7.37 -4.82
CA VAL A 75 -16.78 7.56 -3.59
C VAL A 75 -18.23 7.09 -3.76
N ARG A 76 -18.87 7.39 -4.89
CA ARG A 76 -20.25 6.99 -5.15
C ARG A 76 -20.40 5.46 -5.28
N ALA A 77 -19.54 4.82 -6.05
CA ALA A 77 -19.57 3.37 -6.20
C ALA A 77 -19.30 2.66 -4.86
N LEU A 78 -18.41 3.22 -4.03
CA LEU A 78 -18.17 2.71 -2.68
C LEU A 78 -19.42 2.83 -1.78
N GLN A 79 -20.11 3.97 -1.82
CA GLN A 79 -21.36 4.16 -1.08
C GLN A 79 -22.44 3.17 -1.52
N GLU A 80 -22.62 2.97 -2.83
CA GLU A 80 -23.58 2.01 -3.39
C GLU A 80 -23.24 0.57 -2.99
N MET A 81 -21.96 0.18 -2.98
CA MET A 81 -21.54 -1.16 -2.55
C MET A 81 -21.81 -1.41 -1.06
N LEU A 82 -21.49 -0.43 -0.20
CA LEU A 82 -21.68 -0.55 1.25
C LEU A 82 -23.17 -0.67 1.59
N ALA A 83 -24.03 0.16 0.99
CA ALA A 83 -25.48 0.09 1.20
C ALA A 83 -26.06 -1.28 0.81
N ASN A 84 -25.60 -1.87 -0.30
CA ASN A 84 -26.02 -3.20 -0.74
C ASN A 84 -25.50 -4.34 0.17
N THR A 85 -24.41 -4.12 0.90
CA THR A 85 -23.85 -5.11 1.83
C THR A 85 -24.67 -5.16 3.12
N GLU A 86 -25.15 -4.02 3.59
CA GLU A 86 -26.03 -3.90 4.76
C GLU A 86 -27.39 -4.58 4.50
N GLU A 87 -28.00 -4.33 3.33
CA GLU A 87 -29.28 -4.93 2.94
C GLU A 87 -29.22 -6.47 2.86
N LYS A 88 -28.06 -7.03 2.50
CA LYS A 88 -27.83 -8.49 2.47
C LYS A 88 -27.66 -9.11 3.86
N ALA A 89 -27.20 -8.35 4.86
CA ALA A 89 -26.97 -8.86 6.21
C ALA A 89 -28.27 -9.02 7.02
N GLU A 90 -29.30 -8.22 6.72
CA GLU A 90 -30.62 -8.30 7.37
C GLU A 90 -31.53 -9.41 6.80
N GLY A 91 -31.09 -10.15 5.78
CA GLY A 91 -31.85 -11.22 5.11
C GLY A 91 -31.39 -12.66 5.41
N GLY A 92 -30.61 -12.92 6.46
CA GLY A 92 -30.17 -14.27 6.85
C GLY A 92 -31.33 -15.15 7.35
N PRO A 93 -31.35 -16.47 7.05
CA PRO A 93 -32.54 -17.30 7.21
C PRO A 93 -32.92 -17.48 8.69
N SER A 94 -34.17 -17.13 9.00
CA SER A 94 -34.94 -17.68 10.13
C SER A 94 -35.23 -19.16 9.94
#